data_AF-A0A2D5UCJ3-F1
#
_entry.id   AF-A0A2D5UCJ3-F1
#
_cell.length_a   1.000
_cell.length_b   1.000
_cell.length_c   1.000
_cell.angle_alpha   90.00
_cell.angle_beta   90.00
_cell.angle_gamma   90.00
#
_symmetry.space_group_name_H-M   'P 1'
#
loop_
_entity.id
_entity.type
_entity.pdbx_description
1 polymer ?
#
loop_
_entity_poly.entity_id
_entity_poly.type
_entity_poly.pdbx_seq_one_letter_code
_entity_poly.pdbx_strand_id
1 'polypeptide(L)' 'VAVIAIVGILNAANQVFMNMAVKTGDVSVITPIITSSPIFSLLFTAILLRGIERVRPAMVFGVAFTVGGMILIVIGR' A
#
# COMPACT_ATOMS: atom_id res chain seq x y z
N VAL A 1 2.98 -10.92 -21.64
CA VAL A 1 3.40 -9.60 -22.18
C VAL A 1 2.44 -8.49 -21.79
N ALA A 2 1.13 -8.60 -22.06
CA ALA A 2 0.15 -7.56 -21.71
C ALA A 2 0.13 -7.18 -20.21
N VAL A 3 0.15 -8.16 -19.31
CA VAL A 3 0.19 -7.92 -17.85
C VAL A 3 1.45 -7.14 -17.44
N ILE A 4 2.61 -7.48 -18.03
CA ILE A 4 3.88 -6.82 -17.73
C ILE A 4 3.84 -5.36 -18.18
N ALA A 5 3.28 -5.09 -19.36
CA ALA A 5 3.12 -3.72 -19.87
C ALA A 5 2.21 -2.87 -18.97
N ILE A 6 1.08 -3.44 -18.53
CA ILE A 6 0.14 -2.76 -17.62
C ILE A 6 0.81 -2.46 -16.27
N VAL A 7 1.51 -3.43 -15.68
CA VAL A 7 2.24 -3.25 -14.43
C VAL A 7 3.33 -2.17 -14.56
N GLY A 8 4.03 -2.14 -15.71
CA GLY A 8 5.03 -1.12 -16.00
C GLY A 8 4.44 0.30 -16.06
N ILE A 9 3.32 0.47 -16.76
CA ILE A 9 2.62 1.77 -16.86
C ILE A 9 2.13 2.23 -15.48
N LEU A 10 1.53 1.32 -14.71
CA LEU A 10 1.04 1.63 -13.36
C LEU A 10 2.18 2.02 -12.41
N ASN A 11 3.34 1.35 -12.50
CA ASN A 11 4.52 1.70 -11.70
C ASN A 11 5.10 3.06 -12.09
N ALA A 12 5.16 3.37 -13.38
CA ALA A 12 5.63 4.66 -13.85
C ALA A 12 4.72 5.80 -13.35
N ALA A 13 3.39 5.61 -13.43
CA ALA A 13 2.43 6.56 -12.89
C ALA A 13 2.58 6.72 -11.35
N ASN A 14 2.74 5.61 -10.63
CA ASN A 14 2.98 5.63 -9.18
C ASN A 14 4.19 6.49 -8.80
N GLN A 15 5.31 6.34 -9.51
CA GLN A 15 6.52 7.13 -9.25
C GLN A 15 6.32 8.63 -9.49
N VAL A 16 5.55 9.01 -10.52
CA VAL A 16 5.22 10.42 -10.80
C VAL A 16 4.37 11.00 -9.67
N PHE A 17 3.32 10.31 -9.25
CA PHE A 17 2.46 10.75 -8.15
C PHE A 17 3.22 10.82 -6.82
N MET A 18 4.11 9.87 -6.55
CA MET A 18 4.92 9.85 -5.34
C MET A 18 5.90 11.03 -5.29
N ASN A 19 6.54 11.35 -6.41
CA ASN A 19 7.40 12.52 -6.53
C ASN A 19 6.61 13.83 -6.33
N MET A 20 5.39 13.90 -6.89
CA MET A 20 4.50 15.05 -6.71
C MET A 20 4.03 15.20 -5.26
N ALA A 21 3.72 14.09 -4.58
CA ALA A 21 3.32 14.09 -3.17
C ALA A 21 4.45 14.65 -2.30
N VAL A 22 5.67 14.12 -2.42
CA VAL A 22 6.87 14.59 -1.67
C VAL A 22 7.12 16.09 -1.91
N LYS A 23 6.83 16.61 -3.10
CA LYS A 23 6.98 18.05 -3.40
C LYS A 23 5.86 18.93 -2.84
N THR A 24 4.69 18.38 -2.54
CA THR A 24 3.48 19.14 -2.15
C THR A 24 3.30 19.22 -0.64
N GLY A 25 3.88 18.31 0.15
CA GLY A 25 3.73 18.30 1.61
C GLY A 25 4.93 17.77 2.36
N ASP A 26 4.86 17.79 3.69
CA ASP A 26 5.91 17.28 4.55
C ASP A 26 6.06 15.76 4.41
N VAL A 27 7.30 15.33 4.14
CA VAL A 27 7.68 13.91 4.00
C VAL A 27 7.25 13.09 5.22
N SER A 28 7.17 13.72 6.40
CA SER A 28 6.69 13.17 7.67
C SER A 28 5.26 12.62 7.60
N VAL A 29 4.38 13.23 6.79
CA VAL A 29 2.98 12.80 6.61
C VAL A 29 2.86 11.87 5.39
N ILE A 30 3.65 12.11 4.35
CA ILE A 30 3.55 11.38 3.08
C ILE A 30 4.14 9.97 3.21
N THR A 31 5.25 9.82 3.92
CA THR A 31 5.91 8.51 4.12
C THR A 31 4.95 7.46 4.70
N PRO A 32 4.22 7.74 5.80
CA PRO A 32 3.24 6.78 6.29
C PRO A 32 2.10 6.54 5.30
N ILE A 33 1.61 7.55 4.58
CA ILE A 33 0.57 7.35 3.56
C ILE A 33 1.04 6.35 2.49
N ILE A 34 2.28 6.46 2.01
CA ILE A 34 2.83 5.53 0.99
C ILE A 34 3.01 4.12 1.56
N THR A 35 3.49 3.98 2.79
CA THR A 35 3.71 2.66 3.42
C THR A 35 2.42 1.96 3.84
N SER A 36 1.25 2.63 3.74
CA SER A 36 -0.07 2.04 3.92
C SER A 36 -0.53 1.09 2.79
N SER A 37 0.30 0.93 1.75
CA SER A 37 0.11 0.00 0.63
C SER A 37 -0.41 -1.42 1.00
N PRO A 38 0.01 -2.05 2.11
CA PRO A 38 -0.48 -3.37 2.52
C PRO A 38 -2.00 -3.42 2.76
N ILE A 39 -2.62 -2.33 3.19
CA ILE A 39 -4.09 -2.25 3.39
C ILE A 39 -4.80 -2.43 2.05
N PHE A 40 -4.34 -1.67 1.05
CA PHE A 40 -4.88 -1.75 -0.31
C PHE A 40 -4.59 -3.11 -0.93
N SER A 41 -3.39 -3.65 -0.72
CA SER A 41 -3.06 -4.99 -1.19
C SER A 41 -3.99 -6.05 -0.59
N LEU A 42 -4.27 -6.00 0.72
CA LEU A 42 -5.21 -6.92 1.37
C LEU A 42 -6.63 -6.75 0.83
N LEU A 43 -7.08 -5.50 0.67
CA LEU A 43 -8.40 -5.18 0.13
C LEU A 43 -8.56 -5.73 -1.30
N PHE A 44 -7.58 -5.48 -2.17
CA PHE A 44 -7.59 -5.99 -3.54
C PHE A 44 -7.45 -7.50 -3.58
N THR A 45 -6.66 -8.14 -2.72
CA THR A 45 -6.63 -9.60 -2.59
C THR A 45 -7.99 -10.15 -2.18
N ALA A 46 -8.66 -9.53 -1.20
CA ALA A 46 -9.99 -9.96 -0.75
C ALA A 46 -11.07 -9.79 -1.84
N ILE A 47 -10.93 -8.81 -2.74
CA ILE A 47 -11.88 -8.54 -3.83
C ILE A 47 -11.57 -9.39 -5.08
N LEU A 48 -10.32 -9.35 -5.56
CA LEU A 48 -9.90 -9.96 -6.82
C LEU A 48 -9.60 -11.47 -6.68
N LEU A 49 -9.06 -11.90 -5.54
CA LEU A 49 -8.63 -13.29 -5.32
C LEU A 49 -9.62 -14.07 -4.44
N ARG A 50 -10.82 -13.56 -4.15
CA ARG A 50 -11.83 -14.19 -3.27
C ARG A 50 -12.18 -15.64 -3.63
N GLY A 51 -12.02 -16.01 -4.91
CA GLY A 51 -12.27 -17.37 -5.41
C GLY A 51 -11.07 -18.32 -5.35
N ILE A 52 -9.85 -17.81 -5.15
CA ILE A 52 -8.60 -18.58 -5.19
C ILE A 52 -7.93 -18.60 -3.81
N GLU A 53 -8.00 -17.49 -3.07
CA GLU A 53 -7.30 -17.29 -1.81
C GLU A 53 -8.29 -16.95 -0.68
N ARG A 54 -8.41 -17.86 0.30
CA ARG A 54 -9.21 -17.61 1.51
C ARG A 54 -8.40 -16.69 2.43
N VAL A 55 -8.90 -15.47 2.62
CA VAL A 55 -8.34 -14.50 3.57
C VAL A 55 -8.34 -15.14 4.97
N ARG A 56 -7.16 -15.57 5.43
CA ARG A 56 -7.00 -16.18 6.75
C ARG A 56 -6.95 -15.10 7.82
N PRO A 57 -7.46 -15.36 9.04
CA PRO A 57 -7.38 -14.41 10.15
C PRO A 57 -5.95 -13.93 10.43
N ALA A 58 -4.97 -14.82 10.30
CA ALA A 58 -3.55 -14.49 10.45
C ALA A 58 -3.07 -13.38 9.50
N MET A 59 -3.59 -13.32 8.27
CA MET A 59 -3.25 -12.29 7.30
C MET A 59 -3.82 -10.92 7.72
N VAL A 60 -5.04 -10.91 8.25
CA VAL A 60 -5.67 -9.70 8.80
C VAL A 60 -4.88 -9.18 10.00
N PHE A 61 -4.44 -10.07 10.92
CA PHE A 61 -3.58 -9.69 12.04
C PHE A 61 -2.23 -9.12 11.58
N GLY A 62 -1.60 -9.72 10.57
CA GLY A 62 -0.36 -9.20 10.00
C GLY A 62 -0.51 -7.79 9.44
N VAL A 63 -1.58 -7.55 8.67
CA VAL A 63 -1.89 -6.22 8.14
C VAL A 63 -2.20 -5.24 9.27
N ALA A 64 -2.99 -5.63 10.26
CA ALA A 64 -3.26 -4.80 11.43
C ALA A 64 -1.97 -4.41 12.17
N PHE A 65 -1.01 -5.34 12.30
CA PHE A 65 0.31 -5.07 12.88
C PHE A 65 1.12 -4.09 12.03
N THR A 66 1.14 -4.25 10.70
CA THR A 66 1.84 -3.32 9.80
C THR A 66 1.25 -1.92 9.88
N VAL A 67 -0.07 -1.79 9.91
CA VAL A 67 -0.77 -0.51 10.07
C VAL A 67 -0.50 0.09 11.44
N GLY A 68 -0.55 -0.72 12.51
CA GLY A 68 -0.23 -0.28 13.86
C GLY A 68 1.19 0.26 13.98
N GLY A 69 2.18 -0.44 13.40
CA GLY A 69 3.57 0.02 13.34
C GLY A 69 3.71 1.32 12.56
N MET A 70 3.01 1.46 11.43
CA MET A 70 2.98 2.69 10.65
C MET A 70 2.43 3.87 11.46
N ILE A 71 1.29 3.70 12.15
CA ILE A 71 0.68 4.73 13.01
C ILE A 71 1.63 5.13 14.13
N LEU A 72 2.27 4.16 14.80
CA LEU A 72 3.25 4.43 15.86
C LEU A 72 4.43 5.26 15.35
N ILE A 73 4.91 4.94 14.15
CA ILE A 73 5.95 5.70 13.45
C ILE A 73 5.49 7.12 13.13
N VAL A 74 4.20 7.38 12.86
CA VAL A 74 3.68 8.74 12.63
C VAL A 74 3.58 9.53 13.93
N ILE A 75 3.08 8.90 14.99
CA ILE A 75 2.84 9.55 16.28
C ILE A 75 4.18 9.86 16.98
N GLY A 76 5.17 8.99 16.85
CA GLY A 76 6.49 9.15 17.48
C GLY A 76 7.45 10.09 16.75
N ARG A 77 6.98 10.90 15.79
CA ARG A 77 7.77 11.97 15.14
C ARG A 77 7.46 13.31 15.79
#